data_AF-A0A1I0H3X2-F1
#
_entry.id   AF-A0A1I0H3X2-F1
#
_cell.length_a   1.000
_cell.length_b   1.000
_cell.length_c   1.000
_cell.angle_alpha   90.00
_cell.angle_beta   90.00
_cell.angle_gamma   90.00
#
_symmetry.space_group_name_H-M   'P 1'
#
loop_
_entity.id
_entity.type
_entity.pdbx_description
1 polymer ?
#
loop_
_entity_poly.entity_id
_entity_poly.type
_entity_poly.pdbx_seq_one_letter_code
_entity_poly.pdbx_strand_id
1 'polypeptide(L)'
;MTGEELQTSIRNIMYGVNDYGIEIFTFLREEEELKIKKLRSTDKLLVGTKNRLAETVNNLYLSEDAEFEMSENIADNKKAIYEIELTDDYNPFSFLEGAMECQEYYSERDRRYLAGLFF
;
A
#
# COMPACT_ATOMS: atom_id res chain seq x y z
N MET A 1 9.48 -13.98 -10.56
CA MET A 1 8.64 -13.24 -11.53
C MET A 1 9.56 -12.38 -12.39
N THR A 2 9.30 -12.17 -13.68
CA THR A 2 10.11 -11.25 -14.51
C THR A 2 9.66 -9.79 -14.29
N GLY A 3 10.52 -8.83 -14.67
CA GLY A 3 10.17 -7.41 -14.56
C GLY A 3 8.94 -7.02 -15.39
N GLU A 4 8.83 -7.54 -16.61
CA GLU A 4 7.67 -7.31 -17.50
C GLU A 4 6.37 -7.91 -16.92
N GLU A 5 6.45 -9.10 -16.32
CA GLU A 5 5.32 -9.73 -15.63
C GLU A 5 4.85 -8.88 -14.44
N LEU A 6 5.78 -8.32 -13.66
CA LEU A 6 5.44 -7.47 -12.53
C LEU A 6 4.84 -6.13 -12.97
N GLN A 7 5.39 -5.47 -13.98
CA GLN A 7 4.81 -4.24 -14.53
C GLN A 7 3.41 -4.49 -15.11
N THR A 8 3.21 -5.62 -15.78
CA THR A 8 1.89 -6.03 -16.28
C THR A 8 0.91 -6.24 -15.13
N SER A 9 1.35 -6.90 -14.05
CA SER A 9 0.54 -7.08 -12.85
C SER A 9 0.15 -5.73 -12.21
N ILE A 10 1.11 -4.82 -12.04
CA ILE A 10 0.88 -3.46 -11.51
C ILE A 10 -0.12 -2.69 -12.40
N ARG A 11 0.02 -2.76 -13.72
CA ARG A 11 -0.92 -2.12 -14.66
C ARG A 11 -2.32 -2.70 -14.53
N ASN A 12 -2.46 -4.01 -14.38
CA ASN A 12 -3.76 -4.65 -14.20
C ASN A 12 -4.43 -4.25 -12.88
N ILE A 13 -3.65 -4.10 -11.81
CA ILE A 13 -4.16 -3.61 -10.52
C ILE A 13 -4.60 -2.16 -10.63
N MET A 14 -3.80 -1.30 -11.28
CA MET A 14 -4.04 0.15 -11.36
C MET A 14 -5.03 0.57 -12.45
N TYR A 15 -5.20 -0.21 -13.52
CA TYR A 15 -5.96 0.21 -14.71
C TYR A 15 -6.84 -0.91 -15.28
N GLY A 16 -7.09 -1.95 -14.50
CA GLY A 16 -7.96 -3.06 -14.89
C GLY A 16 -9.44 -2.65 -15.06
N VAL A 17 -10.28 -3.66 -15.33
CA VAL A 17 -11.71 -3.47 -15.64
C VAL A 17 -12.53 -2.93 -14.46
N ASN A 18 -12.03 -3.12 -13.23
CA ASN A 18 -12.61 -2.53 -12.03
C ASN A 18 -11.87 -1.23 -11.70
N ASP A 19 -12.61 -0.18 -11.35
CA ASP A 19 -12.01 0.99 -10.70
C ASP A 19 -11.24 0.48 -9.49
N TYR A 20 -9.91 0.65 -9.50
CA TYR A 20 -9.07 0.36 -8.34
C TYR A 20 -9.58 1.23 -7.18
N GLY A 21 -10.38 0.62 -6.33
CA GLY A 21 -10.90 1.25 -5.13
C GLY A 21 -9.74 1.44 -4.19
N ILE A 22 -9.43 2.70 -3.86
CA ILE A 22 -8.48 2.97 -2.78
C ILE A 22 -9.30 3.09 -1.52
N GLU A 23 -9.18 2.11 -0.65
CA GLU A 23 -9.68 2.19 0.72
C GLU A 23 -8.52 2.64 1.60
N ILE A 24 -8.71 3.74 2.31
CA ILE A 24 -7.68 4.24 3.22
C ILE A 24 -7.97 3.66 4.60
N PHE A 25 -7.00 2.97 5.16
CA PHE A 25 -7.04 2.42 6.51
C PHE A 25 -6.09 3.20 7.41
N THR A 26 -6.52 3.43 8.64
CA THR A 26 -5.68 3.94 9.72
C THR A 26 -5.21 2.77 10.57
N PHE A 27 -3.92 2.76 10.82
CA PHE A 27 -3.29 1.86 11.77
C PHE A 27 -3.19 2.55 13.13
N LEU A 28 -3.78 1.94 14.14
CA LEU A 28 -3.82 2.44 15.51
C LEU A 28 -2.98 1.52 16.40
N ARG A 29 -2.11 2.12 17.21
CA ARG A 29 -1.34 1.43 18.23
C ARG A 29 -1.85 1.85 19.60
N GLU A 30 -2.58 0.95 20.24
CA GLU A 30 -3.07 1.10 21.60
C GLU A 30 -2.31 0.09 22.47
N GLU A 31 -1.39 0.58 23.30
CA GLU A 31 -0.48 -0.25 24.08
C GLU A 31 0.37 -1.20 23.18
N GLU A 32 0.19 -2.51 23.32
CA GLU A 32 0.83 -3.56 22.52
C GLU A 32 -0.06 -4.11 21.40
N GLU A 33 -1.32 -3.65 21.32
CA GLU A 33 -2.27 -4.10 20.30
C GLU A 33 -2.29 -3.17 19.08
N LEU A 34 -2.42 -3.81 17.92
CA LEU A 34 -2.56 -3.15 16.62
C LEU A 34 -4.00 -3.27 16.15
N LYS A 35 -4.61 -2.13 15.81
CA LYS A 35 -5.99 -2.07 15.32
C LYS A 35 -6.06 -1.36 13.98
N ILE A 36 -6.89 -1.89 13.09
CA ILE A 36 -7.16 -1.31 11.78
C ILE A 36 -8.56 -0.69 11.80
N LYS A 37 -8.67 0.56 11.35
CA LYS A 37 -9.96 1.22 11.10
C LYS A 37 -9.98 1.85 9.71
N LYS A 38 -11.14 1.90 9.07
CA LYS A 38 -11.34 2.59 7.79
C LYS A 38 -11.38 4.10 7.99
N LEU A 39 -10.63 4.85 7.21
CA LEU A 39 -10.71 6.30 7.17
C LEU A 39 -11.89 6.72 6.30
N ARG A 40 -12.83 7.49 6.86
CA ARG A 40 -13.85 8.16 6.04
C ARG A 40 -13.20 9.28 5.23
N SER A 41 -13.00 9.05 3.96
CA SER A 41 -12.46 10.04 3.03
C SER A 41 -13.57 10.71 2.24
N THR A 42 -13.37 12.00 1.94
CA THR A 42 -14.24 12.70 0.99
C THR A 42 -13.90 12.30 -0.44
N ASP A 43 -14.86 12.37 -1.36
CA ASP A 43 -14.63 12.05 -2.78
C ASP A 43 -13.45 12.82 -3.37
N LYS A 44 -13.29 14.10 -2.98
CA LYS A 44 -12.16 14.94 -3.42
C LYS A 44 -10.81 14.42 -2.93
N LEU A 45 -10.73 13.98 -1.67
CA LEU A 45 -9.51 13.39 -1.12
C LEU A 45 -9.20 12.07 -1.80
N LEU A 46 -10.21 11.21 -2.01
CA LEU A 46 -10.04 9.94 -2.71
C LEU A 46 -9.51 10.14 -4.14
N VAL A 47 -10.12 11.05 -4.90
CA VAL A 47 -9.67 11.37 -6.27
C VAL A 47 -8.25 11.95 -6.26
N GLY A 48 -7.95 12.87 -5.34
CA GLY A 48 -6.62 13.45 -5.22
C GLY A 48 -5.54 12.41 -4.89
N THR A 49 -5.82 11.51 -3.94
CA THR A 49 -4.91 10.41 -3.57
C THR A 49 -4.74 9.43 -4.72
N LYS A 50 -5.82 9.04 -5.42
CA LYS A 50 -5.77 8.19 -6.61
C LYS A 50 -4.86 8.77 -7.69
N ASN A 51 -5.03 10.05 -8.02
CA ASN A 51 -4.22 10.71 -9.04
C ASN A 51 -2.72 10.73 -8.68
N ARG A 52 -2.39 11.02 -7.42
CA ARG A 52 -1.00 11.03 -6.95
C ARG A 52 -0.37 9.64 -6.93
N LEU A 53 -1.14 8.62 -6.55
CA LEU A 53 -0.67 7.23 -6.57
C LEU A 53 -0.44 6.77 -8.00
N ALA A 54 -1.38 7.04 -8.91
CA ALA A 54 -1.22 6.74 -10.33
C ALA A 54 0.03 7.42 -10.92
N GLU A 55 0.25 8.71 -10.62
CA GLU A 55 1.45 9.44 -11.04
C GLU A 55 2.73 8.81 -10.48
N THR A 56 2.75 8.51 -9.17
CA THR A 56 3.90 7.88 -8.50
C THR A 56 4.22 6.52 -9.11
N VAL A 57 3.20 5.67 -9.29
CA VAL A 57 3.37 4.32 -9.84
C VAL A 57 3.87 4.38 -11.27
N ASN A 58 3.31 5.27 -12.09
CA ASN A 58 3.77 5.46 -13.47
C ASN A 58 5.23 5.90 -13.52
N ASN A 59 5.62 6.85 -12.68
CA ASN A 59 6.95 7.45 -12.70
C ASN A 59 8.05 6.58 -12.11
N LEU A 60 7.72 5.70 -11.15
CA LEU A 60 8.70 4.89 -10.42
C LEU A 60 8.75 3.43 -10.87
N TYR A 61 7.60 2.84 -11.17
CA TYR A 61 7.47 1.39 -11.33
C TYR A 61 7.15 0.96 -12.76
N LEU A 62 6.47 1.82 -13.52
CA LEU A 62 6.10 1.57 -14.91
C LEU A 62 6.94 2.36 -15.92
N SER A 63 7.93 3.12 -15.45
CA SER A 63 8.87 3.81 -16.34
C SER A 63 9.78 2.82 -17.05
N GLU A 64 10.24 3.17 -18.25
CA GLU A 64 11.19 2.36 -19.02
C GLU A 64 12.53 2.19 -18.29
N ASP A 65 12.90 3.14 -17.43
CA ASP A 65 14.13 3.13 -16.62
C ASP A 65 13.98 2.37 -15.28
N ALA A 66 12.86 1.69 -15.02
CA ALA A 66 12.65 0.98 -13.76
C ALA A 66 13.43 -0.35 -13.75
N GLU A 67 14.24 -0.56 -12.71
CA GLU A 67 15.03 -1.78 -12.53
C GLU A 67 14.41 -2.73 -11.49
N PHE A 68 14.75 -4.01 -11.56
CA PHE A 68 14.26 -5.05 -10.64
C PHE A 68 15.45 -5.64 -9.89
N GLU A 69 15.41 -5.58 -8.56
CA GLU A 69 16.51 -6.06 -7.73
C GLU A 69 16.01 -6.93 -6.58
N MET A 70 16.86 -7.87 -6.19
CA MET A 70 16.67 -8.58 -4.93
C MET A 70 16.93 -7.65 -3.75
N SER A 71 16.17 -7.81 -2.67
CA SER A 71 16.24 -7.00 -1.45
C SER A 71 17.54 -7.13 -0.65
N GLU A 72 18.51 -7.91 -1.14
CA GLU A 72 19.83 -8.08 -0.51
C GLU A 72 20.69 -6.80 -0.53
N ASN A 73 20.32 -5.78 -1.32
CA ASN A 73 21.09 -4.54 -1.43
C ASN A 73 20.19 -3.29 -1.57
N ILE A 74 19.41 -2.99 -0.54
CA ILE A 74 18.59 -1.76 -0.49
C ILE A 74 19.52 -0.56 -0.33
N ALA A 75 19.83 0.12 -1.44
CA ALA A 75 20.58 1.37 -1.45
C ALA A 75 19.64 2.57 -1.59
N ASP A 76 19.88 3.61 -0.80
CA ASP A 76 19.01 4.78 -0.73
C ASP A 76 19.01 5.52 -2.09
N ASN A 77 17.83 5.56 -2.73
CA ASN A 77 17.50 6.28 -3.98
C ASN A 77 17.63 5.52 -5.31
N LYS A 78 17.79 4.20 -5.32
CA LYS A 78 17.63 3.46 -6.58
C LYS A 78 16.15 3.38 -6.98
N LYS A 79 15.84 3.63 -8.26
CA LYS A 79 14.50 3.39 -8.83
C LYS A 79 14.34 1.90 -9.13
N ALA A 80 14.21 1.11 -8.06
CA ALA A 80 14.08 -0.34 -8.16
C ALA A 80 12.82 -0.85 -7.43
N ILE A 81 12.27 -1.94 -7.95
CA ILE A 81 11.27 -2.73 -7.23
C ILE A 81 11.98 -3.87 -6.52
N TYR A 82 11.74 -3.98 -5.21
CA TYR A 82 12.29 -5.02 -4.34
C TYR A 82 11.23 -6.08 -4.06
N GLU A 83 11.59 -7.34 -4.31
CA GLU A 83 10.79 -8.48 -3.87
C GLU A 83 11.19 -8.84 -2.43
N ILE A 84 10.18 -8.90 -1.55
CA ILE A 84 10.34 -9.34 -0.17
C ILE A 84 9.50 -10.60 -0.01
N GLU A 85 10.18 -11.73 0.20
CA GLU A 85 9.52 -13.01 0.43
C GLU A 85 8.92 -13.03 1.84
N LEU A 86 7.63 -13.39 1.93
CA LEU A 86 6.94 -13.60 3.19
C LEU A 86 7.04 -15.08 3.57
N THR A 87 7.56 -15.36 4.76
CA THR A 87 7.69 -16.72 5.29
C THR A 87 6.94 -16.84 6.61
N ASP A 88 6.73 -18.06 7.10
CA ASP A 88 6.09 -18.29 8.41
C ASP A 88 6.87 -17.58 9.54
N ASP A 89 8.20 -17.52 9.42
CA ASP A 89 9.09 -16.85 10.40
C ASP A 89 9.21 -15.33 10.17
N TYR A 90 8.82 -14.83 8.98
CA TYR A 90 8.91 -13.43 8.59
C TYR A 90 7.68 -12.99 7.80
N ASN A 91 6.61 -12.68 8.54
CA ASN A 91 5.39 -12.08 8.01
C ASN A 91 5.04 -10.79 8.77
N PRO A 92 5.79 -9.70 8.56
CA PRO A 92 5.57 -8.44 9.27
C PRO A 92 4.22 -7.80 8.95
N PHE A 93 3.52 -8.25 7.91
CA PHE A 93 2.24 -7.71 7.46
C PHE A 93 1.03 -8.60 7.79
N SER A 94 1.20 -9.65 8.60
CA SER A 94 0.10 -10.53 9.03
C SER A 94 -1.05 -9.77 9.70
N PHE A 95 -0.78 -8.63 10.34
CA PHE A 95 -1.80 -7.77 10.93
C PHE A 95 -2.78 -7.15 9.91
N LEU A 96 -2.44 -7.18 8.61
CA LEU A 96 -3.34 -6.76 7.53
C LEU A 96 -4.34 -7.86 7.15
N GLU A 97 -4.18 -9.08 7.64
CA GLU A 97 -5.18 -10.15 7.45
C GLU A 97 -6.53 -9.69 8.02
N GLY A 98 -7.56 -9.66 7.18
CA GLY A 98 -8.89 -9.16 7.55
C GLY A 98 -9.06 -7.64 7.46
N ALA A 99 -8.07 -6.86 7.01
CA ALA A 99 -8.22 -5.42 6.80
C ALA A 99 -9.43 -5.09 5.90
N MET A 100 -9.64 -5.86 4.84
CA MET A 100 -10.80 -5.72 3.94
C MET A 100 -12.15 -5.97 4.62
N GLU A 101 -12.17 -6.76 5.69
CA GLU A 101 -13.38 -7.09 6.44
C GLU A 101 -13.71 -6.03 7.49
N CYS A 102 -12.77 -5.13 7.81
CA CYS A 102 -12.94 -4.06 8.78
C CYS A 102 -14.15 -3.17 8.45
N GLN A 103 -15.12 -3.10 9.36
CA GLN A 103 -16.30 -2.23 9.25
C GLN A 103 -16.21 -0.99 10.16
N GLU A 104 -15.19 -0.92 11.01
CA GLU A 104 -15.00 0.19 11.94
C GLU A 104 -14.39 1.39 11.25
N TYR A 105 -14.88 2.58 11.57
CA TYR A 105 -14.37 3.83 11.02
C TYR A 105 -13.53 4.59 12.04
N TYR A 106 -12.42 5.16 11.57
CA TYR A 106 -11.58 6.09 12.33
C TYR A 106 -12.39 7.31 12.78
N SER A 107 -12.13 7.76 14.00
CA SER A 107 -12.73 8.95 14.60
C SER A 107 -11.66 9.83 15.25
N GLU A 108 -12.00 11.08 15.56
CA GLU A 108 -11.08 12.00 16.25
C GLU A 108 -10.56 11.49 17.60
N ARG A 109 -11.29 10.56 18.25
CA ARG A 109 -10.85 9.95 19.52
C ARG A 109 -9.64 9.04 19.35
N ASP A 110 -9.48 8.47 18.15
CA ASP A 110 -8.43 7.54 17.77
C ASP A 110 -7.11 8.26 17.45
N ARG A 111 -7.14 9.58 17.29
CA ARG A 111 -5.98 10.40 16.87
C ARG A 111 -4.72 10.17 17.70
N ARG A 112 -4.87 9.98 19.01
CA ARG A 112 -3.73 9.76 19.92
C ARG A 112 -3.04 8.40 19.72
N TYR A 113 -3.72 7.47 19.07
CA TYR A 113 -3.24 6.12 18.79
C TYR A 113 -2.80 5.97 17.33
N LEU A 114 -2.96 7.00 16.49
CA LEU A 114 -2.60 6.93 15.07
C LEU A 114 -1.10 6.68 14.92
N ALA A 115 -0.77 5.54 14.32
CA ALA A 115 0.59 5.10 14.07
C ALA A 115 0.94 5.08 12.57
N GLY A 116 -0.06 5.01 11.68
CA GLY A 116 0.18 5.03 10.25
C GLY A 116 -1.09 5.01 9.39
N LEU A 117 -0.87 5.08 8.07
CA LEU A 117 -1.90 4.93 7.05
C LEU A 117 -1.51 3.78 6.11
N PHE A 118 -2.51 3.05 5.64
CA PHE A 118 -2.42 1.98 4.65
C PHE A 118 -3.47 2.22 3.57
N PHE A 119 -3.18 1.84 2.32
CA PHE A 119 -3.95 2.16 1.12
C PHE A 119 -4.16 0.93 0.24
#